data_AF-A0A0U5IIS0-F1
#
_entry.id   AF-A0A0U5IIS0-F1
#
_cell.length_a   1.000
_cell.length_b   1.000
_cell.length_c   1.000
_cell.angle_alpha   90.00
_cell.angle_beta   90.00
_cell.angle_gamma   90.00
#
_symmetry.space_group_name_H-M   'P 1'
#
loop_
_entity.id
_entity.type
_entity.pdbx_description
1 polymer ?
#
loop_
_entity_poly.entity_id
_entity_poly.type
_entity_poly.pdbx_seq_one_letter_code
_entity_poly.pdbx_strand_id
1 'polypeptide(L)' 'MDPVVVIDFETTGLSPDMGDRATEIAAVLIRDGRIADQYQSLMNAGRRIPSFIEHLTRQRPMPRWRRI' A
#
# COMPACT_ATOMS: atom_id res chain seq x y z
N MET A 1 -4.78 -8.13 -25.04
CA MET A 1 -5.63 -7.81 -23.87
C MET A 1 -5.06 -6.54 -23.28
N ASP A 2 -5.87 -5.55 -22.96
CA ASP A 2 -5.33 -4.28 -22.49
C ASP A 2 -4.61 -4.44 -21.15
N PRO A 3 -3.54 -3.67 -20.88
CA PRO A 3 -2.87 -3.70 -19.60
C PRO A 3 -3.83 -3.37 -18.45
N VAL A 4 -3.74 -4.11 -17.35
CA VAL A 4 -4.53 -3.88 -16.13
C VAL A 4 -3.60 -3.51 -15.00
N VAL A 5 -3.99 -2.54 -14.17
CA VAL A 5 -3.30 -2.25 -12.91
C VAL A 5 -4.24 -2.61 -11.76
N VAL A 6 -3.78 -3.52 -10.90
CA VAL A 6 -4.45 -3.83 -9.64
C VAL A 6 -3.83 -2.94 -8.56
N ILE A 7 -4.67 -2.22 -7.82
CA ILE A 7 -4.25 -1.31 -6.76
C ILE A 7 -4.84 -1.79 -5.44
N ASP A 8 -4.03 -1.78 -4.40
CA ASP A 8 -4.42 -2.13 -3.04
C ASP A 8 -3.96 -1.05 -2.04
N PHE A 9 -4.73 -0.85 -0.98
CA PHE A 9 -4.45 0.12 0.07
C PHE A 9 -4.64 -0.50 1.44
N GLU A 10 -3.66 -0.31 2.31
CA GLU A 10 -3.83 -0.55 3.74
C GLU A 10 -4.27 0.75 4.42
N THR A 11 -5.15 0.65 5.41
CA THR A 11 -5.71 1.82 6.10
C THR A 11 -5.64 1.66 7.63
N THR A 12 -5.74 2.78 8.35
CA THR A 12 -5.87 2.75 9.82
C THR A 12 -7.21 2.18 10.31
N GLY A 13 -8.18 2.00 9.41
CA GLY A 13 -9.55 1.56 9.67
C GLY A 13 -10.48 1.82 8.47
N LEU A 14 -11.79 1.63 8.65
CA LEU A 14 -12.76 1.60 7.55
C LEU A 14 -13.56 2.89 7.36
N SER A 15 -13.38 3.92 8.21
CA SER A 15 -14.23 5.11 8.21
C SER A 15 -13.42 6.39 7.96
N PRO A 16 -13.36 6.87 6.69
CA PRO A 16 -12.70 8.13 6.35
C PRO A 16 -13.26 9.34 7.11
N ASP A 17 -14.58 9.36 7.33
CA ASP A 17 -15.31 10.41 8.06
C ASP A 17 -14.91 10.44 9.54
N MET A 18 -14.62 9.28 10.14
CA MET A 18 -14.10 9.17 11.50
C MET A 18 -12.57 9.31 11.58
N GLY A 19 -11.92 9.62 10.46
CA GLY A 19 -10.51 9.90 10.42
C GLY A 19 -9.62 8.72 10.02
N ASP A 20 -10.14 7.64 9.44
CA ASP A 20 -9.24 6.63 8.91
C ASP A 20 -8.50 7.12 7.66
N ARG A 21 -7.24 6.71 7.51
CA ARG A 21 -6.33 7.14 6.43
C ARG A 21 -5.59 5.95 5.86
N ALA A 22 -5.28 6.02 4.56
CA ALA A 22 -4.38 5.08 3.93
C ALA A 22 -2.96 5.22 4.51
N THR A 23 -2.32 4.09 4.79
CA THR A 23 -0.97 3.98 5.36
C THR A 23 0.02 3.39 4.37
N GLU A 24 -0.48 2.70 3.33
CA GLU A 24 0.33 2.10 2.27
C GLU A 24 -0.47 2.08 0.96
N ILE A 25 0.26 2.08 -0.16
CA ILE A 25 -0.27 1.77 -1.48
C ILE A 25 0.60 0.68 -2.13
N ALA A 26 -0.06 -0.29 -2.78
CA ALA A 26 0.57 -1.25 -3.66
C ALA A 26 -0.10 -1.24 -5.03
N ALA A 27 0.70 -1.45 -6.09
CA ALA A 27 0.22 -1.53 -7.46
C ALA A 27 0.93 -2.65 -8.22
N VAL A 28 0.17 -3.45 -8.96
CA VAL A 28 0.68 -4.51 -9.84
C VAL A 28 0.18 -4.27 -11.25
N LEU A 29 1.11 -4.09 -12.19
CA LEU A 29 0.82 -3.99 -13.61
C LEU A 29 0.80 -5.39 -14.23
N ILE A 30 -0.29 -5.74 -14.90
CA ILE A 30 -0.48 -6.99 -15.62
C ILE A 30 -0.55 -6.69 -17.12
N ARG A 31 0.30 -7.36 -17.91
CA ARG A 31 0.30 -7.34 -19.37
C ARG A 31 0.30 -8.77 -19.88
N ASP A 32 -0.59 -9.06 -20.83
CA ASP A 32 -0.73 -10.40 -21.43
C ASP A 32 -0.83 -11.53 -20.40
N GLY A 33 -1.63 -11.30 -19.34
CA GLY A 33 -1.85 -12.25 -18.26
C GLY A 33 -0.65 -12.48 -17.33
N ARG A 34 0.41 -11.68 -17.46
CA ARG A 34 1.63 -11.78 -16.64
C ARG A 34 1.89 -10.50 -15.87
N ILE A 35 2.49 -10.62 -14.69
CA ILE A 35 2.97 -9.47 -13.92
C ILE A 35 4.14 -8.85 -14.70
N ALA A 36 3.99 -7.58 -15.06
CA ALA A 36 4.97 -6.81 -15.80
C ALA A 36 5.74 -5.83 -14.90
N ASP A 37 5.12 -5.30 -13.84
CA ASP A 37 5.77 -4.43 -12.87
C ASP A 37 5.03 -4.43 -11.52
N GLN A 38 5.72 -4.03 -10.45
CA GLN A 38 5.18 -3.93 -9.09
C GLN A 38 5.74 -2.71 -8.37
N TYR A 39 4.87 -1.99 -7.68
CA TYR A 39 5.21 -0.84 -6.84
C TYR A 39 4.57 -0.98 -5.47
N GLN A 40 5.29 -0.56 -4.43
CA GLN A 40 4.77 -0.43 -3.08
C GLN A 40 5.44 0.75 -2.38
N SER A 41 4.67 1.49 -1.57
CA SER A 41 5.20 2.54 -0.72
C SER A 41 4.31 2.79 0.49
N LEU A 42 4.95 3.04 1.64
CA LEU A 42 4.27 3.63 2.78
C LEU A 42 3.78 5.04 2.43
N MET A 43 2.62 5.41 2.96
CA MET A 43 2.00 6.71 2.82
C MET A 43 2.06 7.46 4.15
N ASN A 44 2.30 8.77 4.11
CA ASN A 44 2.18 9.59 5.31
C ASN A 44 0.69 9.78 5.66
N ALA A 45 0.18 8.96 6.57
CA ALA A 45 -1.20 9.02 7.05
C ALA A 45 -1.51 10.28 7.89
N GLY A 46 -0.51 11.10 8.23
CA GLY A 46 -0.67 12.29 9.09
C GLY A 46 -1.10 11.95 10.52
N ARG A 47 -1.04 10.68 10.91
CA ARG A 47 -1.40 10.17 12.24
C ARG A 47 -0.45 9.03 12.65
N ARG A 48 -0.39 8.75 13.95
CA ARG A 48 0.37 7.61 14.48
C ARG A 48 -0.30 6.31 14.03
N ILE A 49 0.45 5.46 13.32
CA ILE A 49 0.01 4.10 13.00
C ILE A 49 0.07 3.27 14.30
N PRO A 50 -1.03 2.65 14.76
CA PRO A 50 -1.00 1.78 15.92
C PRO A 50 -0.08 0.58 15.69
N SER A 51 0.73 0.20 16.68
CA SER A 51 1.73 -0.88 16.57
C SER A 51 1.14 -2.27 16.24
N PHE A 52 -0.17 -2.46 16.42
CA PHE A 52 -0.88 -3.68 16.02
C PHE A 52 -1.06 -3.79 14.50
N ILE A 53 -1.16 -2.67 13.76
CA ILE A 53 -1.23 -2.66 12.29
C ILE A 53 0.11 -3.08 11.69
N GLU A 54 1.23 -2.71 12.31
CA GLU A 54 2.58 -3.12 11.89
C GLU A 54 2.77 -4.65 11.92
N HIS A 55 2.12 -5.34 12.89
CA HIS A 55 2.22 -6.79 13.05
C HIS A 55 1.25 -7.61 12.16
N LEU A 56 0.16 -7.01 11.67
CA LEU A 56 -0.86 -7.71 10.88
C LEU A 56 -0.59 -7.68 9.36
N THR A 57 0.09 -6.66 8.85
CA THR A 57 0.06 -6.33 7.41
C THR A 57 1.29 -6.82 6.62
N ARG A 58 2.06 -7.80 7.11
CA ARG A 58 3.33 -8.21 6.47
C ARG A 58 4.21 -7.00 6.11
N GLN A 59 4.30 -5.99 6.99
CA GLN A 59 5.30 -4.94 6.84
C GLN A 59 6.69 -5.59 6.94
N ARG A 60 7.20 -6.08 5.81
CA ARG A 60 8.60 -6.42 5.69
C ARG A 60 9.36 -5.12 5.96
N PRO A 61 10.45 -5.15 6.74
CA PRO A 61 11.33 -3.99 6.84
C PRO A 61 11.79 -3.65 5.41
N MET A 62 11.27 -2.56 4.84
CA MET A 62 11.65 -2.16 3.50
C MET A 62 13.12 -1.71 3.52
N PRO A 63 13.94 -2.12 2.53
CA PRO A 63 15.25 -1.52 2.34
C PRO A 63 15.07 -0.01 2.18
N ARG A 64 15.91 0.73 2.91
CA ARG A 64 16.05 2.18 2.77
C ARG A 64 16.12 2.51 1.27
N TRP A 65 15.32 3.48 0.82
CA TRP A 65 15.31 4.10 -0.52
C TRP A 65 14.41 3.49 -1.61
N ARG A 66 13.16 3.97 -1.68
CA ARG A 66 12.61 4.64 -2.88
C ARG A 66 11.78 5.84 -2.42
N ARG A 67 12.50 6.93 -2.17
CA ARG A 67 11.96 8.25 -1.85
C ARG A 67 11.62 8.90 -3.19
N ILE A 68 10.33 9.12 -3.45
CA ILE A 68 9.86 10.22 -4.28
C ILE A 68 9.01 11.09 -3.34
#